data_AF-A0A1X0P0E9-F1
#
_entry.id   AF-A0A1X0P0E9-F1
#
_cell.length_a   1.000
_cell.length_b   1.000
_cell.length_c   1.000
_cell.angle_alpha   90.00
_cell.angle_beta   90.00
_cell.angle_gamma   90.00
#
_symmetry.space_group_name_H-M   'P 1'
#
loop_
_entity.id
_entity.type
_entity.pdbx_description
1 polymer ?
#
loop_
_entity_poly.entity_id
_entity_poly.type
_entity_poly.pdbx_seq_one_letter_code
_entity_poly.pdbx_strand_id
1 'polypeptide(L)'
;MRRPLCVSGHHFSPENEAILWTHAMARNYLTEVWVPETLVARLQLQPADTNSNLPVGINAANGRRFFYNLSQLSCTYKELQMKMLGNVATIYSNTTSYETRNDTHPLNTNGELFPHTFTEEVVTRFGPQGKEGQSRYWATIEEAEHIFGVPFEPSFLTKANGVTLYRDEVSPRAVYYNVCGTKRPEMFNTMTCCRYAPINFYGQKYSPTVATQLKANAILHGCINSTMWITTQRAIRSGVGIRQGVKPITFCFGDIFHLINVAMTNHPARLLEQALTRTPHVTENDTFLTISE
;
A
#
# COMPACT_ATOMS: atom_id res chain seq x y z
N MET A 1 -4.65 -13.68 -30.21
CA MET A 1 -3.39 -13.11 -29.69
C MET A 1 -3.68 -12.44 -28.36
N ARG A 2 -2.82 -12.61 -27.36
CA ARG A 2 -3.05 -12.12 -25.99
C ARG A 2 -2.40 -10.76 -25.79
N ARG A 3 -3.18 -9.75 -25.42
CA ARG A 3 -2.76 -8.35 -25.25
C ARG A 3 -2.16 -8.15 -23.86
N PRO A 4 -1.05 -7.41 -23.69
CA PRO A 4 -0.50 -7.12 -22.38
C PRO A 4 -1.53 -6.59 -21.38
N LEU A 5 -1.54 -7.18 -20.19
CA LEU A 5 -2.34 -6.79 -19.04
C LEU A 5 -1.43 -6.35 -17.90
N CYS A 6 -1.83 -5.31 -17.19
CA CYS A 6 -1.20 -4.97 -15.92
C CYS A 6 -1.71 -5.89 -14.79
N VAL A 7 -1.07 -5.78 -13.63
CA VAL A 7 -1.40 -6.57 -12.44
C VAL A 7 -2.85 -6.42 -11.95
N SER A 8 -3.54 -5.34 -12.33
CA SER A 8 -4.98 -5.16 -12.03
C SER A 8 -5.90 -5.76 -13.09
N GLY A 9 -5.37 -6.44 -14.10
CA GLY A 9 -6.15 -7.03 -15.20
C GLY A 9 -6.60 -6.05 -16.28
N HIS A 10 -6.14 -4.80 -16.22
CA HIS A 10 -6.46 -3.79 -17.25
C HIS A 10 -5.37 -3.76 -18.32
N HIS A 11 -5.71 -3.37 -19.55
CA HIS A 11 -4.72 -3.12 -20.60
C HIS A 11 -3.84 -1.91 -20.27
N PHE A 12 -2.63 -1.86 -20.83
CA PHE A 12 -1.81 -0.65 -20.77
C PHE A 12 -2.29 0.39 -21.81
N SER A 13 -1.79 1.62 -21.72
CA SER A 13 -1.89 2.58 -22.82
C SER A 13 -1.29 2.00 -24.12
N PRO A 14 -1.80 2.37 -25.30
CA PRO A 14 -1.41 1.74 -26.57
C PRO A 14 0.11 1.71 -26.84
N GLU A 15 0.82 2.77 -26.44
CA GLU A 15 2.28 2.86 -26.59
C GLU A 15 3.02 1.84 -25.72
N ASN A 16 2.68 1.79 -24.43
CA ASN A 16 3.27 0.83 -23.48
C ASN A 16 2.90 -0.61 -23.85
N GLU A 17 1.66 -0.81 -24.32
CA GLU A 17 1.20 -2.10 -24.80
C GLU A 17 2.04 -2.59 -25.98
N ALA A 18 2.31 -1.75 -26.98
CA ALA A 18 3.12 -2.11 -28.14
C ALA A 18 4.54 -2.54 -27.74
N ILE A 19 5.17 -1.82 -26.81
CA ILE A 19 6.50 -2.14 -26.29
C ILE A 19 6.49 -3.51 -25.58
N LEU A 20 5.60 -3.68 -24.59
CA LEU A 20 5.51 -4.90 -23.81
C LEU A 20 5.15 -6.11 -24.67
N TRP A 21 4.20 -5.94 -25.61
CA TRP A 21 3.82 -6.98 -26.55
C TRP A 21 4.99 -7.42 -27.43
N THR A 22 5.75 -6.47 -27.98
CA THR A 22 6.93 -6.77 -28.80
C THR A 22 7.95 -7.60 -28.02
N HIS A 23 8.19 -7.26 -26.76
CA HIS A 23 9.08 -8.03 -25.90
C HIS A 23 8.54 -9.41 -25.53
N ALA A 24 7.23 -9.54 -25.26
CA ALA A 24 6.61 -10.85 -25.01
C ALA A 24 6.77 -11.77 -26.21
N MET A 25 6.55 -11.26 -27.43
CA MET A 25 6.72 -12.03 -28.66
C MET A 25 8.18 -12.41 -28.89
N ALA A 26 9.11 -11.46 -28.78
CA ALA A 26 10.54 -11.74 -29.00
C ALA A 26 11.13 -12.74 -28.01
N ARG A 27 10.59 -12.82 -26.78
CA ARG A 27 11.08 -13.69 -25.71
C ARG A 27 10.17 -14.90 -25.42
N ASN A 28 9.14 -15.11 -26.24
CA ASN A 28 8.15 -16.20 -26.09
C ASN A 28 7.55 -16.29 -24.68
N TYR A 29 7.21 -15.13 -24.07
CA TYR A 29 6.58 -15.13 -22.76
C TYR A 29 5.17 -15.72 -22.82
N LEU A 30 4.88 -16.62 -21.88
CA LEU A 30 3.65 -17.44 -21.88
C LEU A 30 2.44 -16.73 -21.28
N THR A 31 2.67 -15.64 -20.54
CA THR A 31 1.61 -14.89 -19.85
C THR A 31 1.48 -13.50 -20.43
N GLU A 32 0.27 -12.95 -20.36
CA GLU A 32 -0.01 -11.58 -20.79
C GLU A 32 0.16 -10.56 -19.66
N VAL A 33 0.35 -11.02 -18.41
CA VAL A 33 0.41 -10.17 -17.22
C VAL A 33 1.83 -9.64 -17.01
N TRP A 34 1.93 -8.33 -16.76
CA TRP A 34 3.17 -7.63 -16.48
C TRP A 34 3.16 -6.98 -15.09
N VAL A 35 4.25 -7.16 -14.37
CA VAL A 35 4.44 -6.81 -12.96
C VAL A 35 5.55 -5.76 -12.84
N PRO A 36 5.31 -4.58 -12.25
CA PRO A 36 6.36 -3.59 -12.00
C PRO A 36 7.46 -4.14 -11.09
N GLU A 37 8.72 -3.86 -11.39
CA GLU A 37 9.86 -4.25 -10.55
C GLU A 37 9.72 -3.77 -9.10
N THR A 38 9.18 -2.56 -8.89
CA THR A 38 8.92 -2.03 -7.55
C THR A 38 7.92 -2.90 -6.78
N LEU A 39 6.94 -3.49 -7.48
CA LEU A 39 5.96 -4.40 -6.89
C LEU A 39 6.57 -5.77 -6.62
N VAL A 40 7.43 -6.27 -7.52
CA VAL A 40 8.21 -7.51 -7.34
C VAL A 40 9.07 -7.40 -6.06
N ALA A 41 9.83 -6.31 -5.92
CA ALA A 41 10.66 -6.07 -4.73
C ALA A 41 9.81 -5.96 -3.45
N ARG A 42 8.70 -5.21 -3.50
CA ARG A 42 7.82 -5.01 -2.34
C ARG A 42 7.15 -6.31 -1.87
N LEU A 43 6.67 -7.13 -2.80
CA LEU A 43 6.02 -8.42 -2.49
C LEU A 43 7.03 -9.58 -2.36
N GLN A 44 8.33 -9.26 -2.40
CA GLN A 44 9.45 -10.21 -2.34
C GLN A 44 9.25 -11.41 -3.30
N LEU A 45 8.77 -11.12 -4.52
CA LEU A 45 8.51 -12.16 -5.52
C LEU A 45 9.83 -12.69 -6.06
N GLN A 46 9.95 -14.00 -6.16
CA GLN A 46 11.16 -14.66 -6.64
C GLN A 46 11.10 -14.86 -8.16
N PRO A 47 12.23 -14.80 -8.86
CA PRO A 47 12.32 -15.24 -10.25
C PRO A 47 11.95 -16.72 -10.39
N ALA A 48 11.36 -17.11 -11.52
CA ALA A 48 11.01 -18.51 -11.80
C ALA A 48 12.26 -19.40 -11.95
N ASP A 49 13.29 -18.87 -12.59
CA ASP A 49 14.56 -19.56 -12.86
C ASP A 49 15.76 -18.66 -12.55
N THR A 50 16.90 -19.27 -12.20
CA THR A 50 18.18 -18.56 -12.01
C THR A 50 18.69 -17.84 -13.27
N ASN A 51 18.20 -18.25 -14.44
CA ASN A 51 18.49 -17.64 -15.74
C ASN A 51 17.30 -16.83 -16.31
N SER A 52 16.35 -16.42 -15.47
CA SER A 52 15.22 -15.62 -15.94
C SER A 52 15.74 -14.34 -16.63
N ASN A 53 15.21 -14.05 -17.83
CA ASN A 53 15.59 -12.87 -18.58
C ASN A 53 15.46 -11.58 -17.74
N LEU A 54 16.30 -10.57 -18.03
CA LEU A 54 16.20 -9.25 -17.38
C LEU A 54 14.82 -8.60 -17.62
N PRO A 55 14.32 -7.77 -16.69
CA PRO A 55 13.04 -7.09 -16.86
C PRO A 55 13.06 -6.13 -18.06
N VAL A 56 11.89 -5.90 -18.63
CA VAL A 56 11.70 -5.02 -19.79
C VAL A 56 11.60 -3.58 -19.33
N GLY A 57 12.46 -2.72 -19.88
CA GLY A 57 12.52 -1.31 -19.54
C GLY A 57 11.64 -0.43 -20.44
N ILE A 58 10.57 0.15 -19.90
CA ILE A 58 9.71 1.16 -20.53
C ILE A 58 10.20 2.57 -20.12
N ASN A 59 10.26 3.51 -21.07
CA ASN A 59 10.57 4.90 -20.77
C ASN A 59 9.31 5.61 -20.25
N ALA A 60 9.38 6.21 -19.07
CA ALA A 60 8.34 7.06 -18.51
C ALA A 60 8.84 8.50 -18.32
N ALA A 61 7.92 9.44 -18.09
CA ALA A 61 8.22 10.87 -17.92
C ALA A 61 9.24 11.19 -16.80
N ASN A 62 9.48 10.24 -15.90
CA ASN A 62 10.36 10.33 -14.74
C ASN A 62 11.45 9.24 -14.75
N GLY A 63 11.87 8.80 -15.94
CA GLY A 63 12.97 7.86 -16.16
C GLY A 63 12.50 6.49 -16.65
N ARG A 64 13.45 5.55 -16.77
CA ARG A 64 13.17 4.19 -17.21
C ARG A 64 12.54 3.37 -16.07
N ARG A 65 11.59 2.49 -16.41
CA ARG A 65 10.86 1.63 -15.48
C ARG A 65 10.90 0.19 -15.97
N PHE A 66 11.10 -0.73 -15.05
CA PHE A 66 11.32 -2.14 -15.38
C PHE A 66 10.10 -2.98 -15.01
N PHE A 67 9.73 -3.87 -15.92
CA PHE A 67 8.59 -4.75 -15.80
C PHE A 67 9.01 -6.20 -16.02
N TYR A 68 8.60 -7.08 -15.12
CA TYR A 68 8.69 -8.52 -15.30
C TYR A 68 7.39 -9.01 -15.93
N ASN A 69 7.48 -9.86 -16.94
CA ASN A 69 6.34 -10.69 -17.32
C ASN A 69 6.11 -11.71 -16.20
N LEU A 70 4.86 -12.02 -15.89
CA LEU A 70 4.53 -12.95 -14.80
C LEU A 70 5.17 -14.33 -15.00
N SER A 71 5.36 -14.80 -16.24
CA SER A 71 6.09 -16.03 -16.55
C SER A 71 7.56 -16.04 -16.11
N GLN A 72 8.14 -14.88 -15.80
CA GLN A 72 9.50 -14.75 -15.26
C GLN A 72 9.55 -14.89 -13.73
N LEU A 73 8.40 -14.97 -13.06
CA LEU A 73 8.29 -15.03 -11.60
C LEU A 73 7.76 -16.40 -11.17
N SER A 74 8.17 -16.85 -9.99
CA SER A 74 7.80 -18.17 -9.45
C SER A 74 6.36 -18.26 -8.94
N CYS A 75 5.52 -17.24 -9.17
CA CYS A 75 4.16 -17.17 -8.63
C CYS A 75 3.11 -17.13 -9.75
N THR A 76 1.93 -17.67 -9.45
CA THR A 76 0.75 -17.60 -10.31
C THR A 76 0.07 -16.24 -10.24
N TYR A 77 -0.81 -15.94 -11.22
CA TYR A 77 -1.58 -14.69 -11.21
C TYR A 77 -2.50 -14.60 -9.99
N LYS A 78 -3.10 -15.73 -9.59
CA LYS A 78 -3.95 -15.81 -8.41
C LYS A 78 -3.16 -15.51 -7.13
N GLU A 79 -1.95 -16.06 -6.98
CA GLU A 79 -1.09 -15.76 -5.83
C GLU A 79 -0.63 -14.31 -5.83
N LEU A 80 -0.31 -13.73 -6.99
CA LEU A 80 0.00 -12.31 -7.11
C LEU A 80 -1.18 -11.45 -6.64
N GLN A 81 -2.40 -11.76 -7.13
CA GLN A 81 -3.62 -11.07 -6.69
C GLN A 81 -3.86 -11.26 -5.19
N MET A 82 -3.68 -12.46 -4.65
CA MET A 82 -3.82 -12.72 -3.21
C MET A 82 -2.77 -11.99 -2.39
N LYS A 83 -1.52 -11.87 -2.85
CA LYS A 83 -0.49 -11.05 -2.18
C LYS A 83 -0.80 -9.55 -2.27
N MET A 84 -1.41 -9.12 -3.38
CA MET A 84 -1.86 -7.74 -3.54
C MET A 84 -3.08 -7.42 -2.65
N LEU A 85 -4.03 -8.35 -2.53
CA LEU A 85 -5.26 -8.24 -1.74
C LEU A 85 -5.08 -8.60 -0.27
N GLY A 86 -4.10 -9.42 0.08
CA GLY A 86 -3.68 -9.69 1.46
C GLY A 86 -3.20 -8.43 2.17
N ASN A 87 -2.77 -7.43 1.40
CA ASN A 87 -2.51 -6.07 1.87
C ASN A 87 -3.80 -5.23 2.10
N VAL A 88 -5.00 -5.77 1.86
CA VAL A 88 -6.28 -5.01 1.80
C VAL A 88 -7.37 -5.60 2.71
N ALA A 89 -7.24 -6.84 3.20
CA ALA A 89 -8.32 -7.55 3.89
C ALA A 89 -8.74 -7.00 5.27
N THR A 90 -8.15 -5.90 5.76
CA THR A 90 -8.50 -5.26 7.04
C THR A 90 -8.80 -3.77 6.94
N ILE A 91 -9.72 -3.32 6.06
CA ILE A 91 -10.44 -2.08 6.36
C ILE A 91 -11.95 -2.27 6.06
N TYR A 92 -12.76 -1.67 6.94
CA TYR A 92 -14.22 -1.53 6.95
C TYR A 92 -14.97 -2.56 7.78
N SER A 93 -15.11 -2.22 9.06
CA SER A 93 -16.41 -2.19 9.72
C SER A 93 -16.62 -0.77 10.23
N ASN A 94 -17.80 -0.21 10.03
CA ASN A 94 -18.20 1.07 10.61
C ASN A 94 -17.98 1.04 12.13
N THR A 95 -17.03 1.80 12.62
CA THR A 95 -16.93 2.06 14.06
C THR A 95 -16.92 3.56 14.26
N THR A 96 -18.07 4.03 14.72
CA THR A 96 -18.38 5.38 15.15
C THR A 96 -17.34 5.86 16.16
N SER A 97 -16.86 7.09 15.94
CA SER A 97 -16.00 7.81 16.88
C SER A 97 -16.69 8.00 18.22
N TYR A 98 -16.05 7.61 19.31
CA TYR A 98 -16.35 8.10 20.65
C TYR A 98 -15.07 8.49 21.41
N GLU A 99 -15.29 9.34 22.40
CA GLU A 99 -14.43 10.37 22.94
C GLU A 99 -13.20 9.89 23.72
N THR A 100 -12.20 10.77 23.74
CA THR A 100 -11.07 10.81 24.65
C THR A 100 -11.45 10.62 26.12
N ARG A 101 -11.11 9.45 26.66
CA ARG A 101 -10.71 9.25 28.06
C ARG A 101 -9.40 8.48 28.08
N ASN A 102 -8.73 8.41 29.22
CA ASN A 102 -7.46 7.70 29.46
C ASN A 102 -7.59 6.19 29.15
N ASP A 103 -7.68 5.84 27.88
CA ASP A 103 -8.12 4.53 27.44
C ASP A 103 -6.94 3.66 27.07
N THR A 104 -6.75 2.59 27.83
CA THR A 104 -5.80 1.50 27.53
C THR A 104 -6.37 0.51 26.51
N HIS A 105 -7.55 0.79 25.95
CA HIS A 105 -8.19 -0.09 24.97
C HIS A 105 -7.31 -0.35 23.74
N PRO A 106 -7.34 -1.60 23.23
CA PRO A 106 -6.55 -1.99 22.08
C PRO A 106 -7.03 -1.24 20.84
N LEU A 107 -6.06 -0.76 20.05
CA LEU A 107 -6.27 -0.06 18.79
C LEU A 107 -5.67 -0.86 17.64
N ASN A 108 -6.31 -0.81 16.48
CA ASN A 108 -5.72 -1.30 15.24
C ASN A 108 -4.62 -0.33 14.75
N THR A 109 -3.94 -0.68 13.65
CA THR A 109 -2.89 0.15 13.04
C THR A 109 -3.40 1.43 12.36
N ASN A 110 -4.71 1.68 12.34
CA ASN A 110 -5.32 2.96 11.94
C ASN A 110 -5.70 3.84 13.14
N GLY A 111 -5.45 3.38 14.38
CA GLY A 111 -5.81 4.10 15.60
C GLY A 111 -7.30 3.99 15.94
N GLU A 112 -8.00 3.01 15.38
CA GLU A 112 -9.42 2.75 15.63
C GLU A 112 -9.58 1.65 16.67
N LEU A 113 -10.64 1.74 17.47
CA LEU A 113 -10.98 0.74 18.48
C LEU A 113 -11.42 -0.57 17.81
N PHE A 114 -11.04 -1.69 18.42
CA PHE A 114 -11.61 -2.99 18.06
C PHE A 114 -13.04 -3.16 18.61
N PRO A 115 -13.83 -4.09 18.05
CA PRO A 115 -15.10 -4.50 18.64
C PRO A 115 -14.95 -4.94 20.10
N HIS A 116 -16.05 -4.85 20.86
CA HIS A 116 -16.06 -5.14 22.29
C HIS A 116 -15.55 -6.55 22.61
N THR A 117 -15.99 -7.56 21.86
CA THR A 117 -15.59 -8.97 22.04
C THR A 117 -14.08 -9.19 21.92
N PHE A 118 -13.43 -8.52 20.96
CA PHE A 118 -11.98 -8.55 20.80
C PHE A 118 -11.29 -7.87 21.99
N THR A 119 -11.84 -6.73 22.44
CA THR A 119 -11.31 -5.98 23.59
C THR A 119 -11.39 -6.79 24.87
N GLU A 120 -12.52 -7.46 25.12
CA GLU A 120 -12.69 -8.36 26.26
C GLU A 120 -11.68 -9.51 26.21
N GLU A 121 -11.50 -10.17 25.06
CA GLU A 121 -10.52 -11.24 24.93
C GLU A 121 -9.09 -10.75 25.24
N VAL A 122 -8.71 -9.58 24.73
CA VAL A 122 -7.42 -8.96 25.04
C VAL A 122 -7.27 -8.72 26.54
N VAL A 123 -8.27 -8.10 27.17
CA VAL A 123 -8.23 -7.79 28.61
C VAL A 123 -8.19 -9.07 29.46
N THR A 124 -8.98 -10.09 29.11
CA THR A 124 -9.00 -11.37 29.83
C THR A 124 -7.66 -12.10 29.73
N ARG A 125 -7.01 -12.09 28.56
CA ARG A 125 -5.76 -12.83 28.33
C ARG A 125 -4.51 -12.09 28.78
N PHE A 126 -4.50 -10.77 28.66
CA PHE A 126 -3.28 -9.95 28.85
C PHE A 126 -3.40 -8.92 29.98
N GLY A 127 -4.58 -8.77 30.58
CA GLY A 127 -4.86 -7.83 31.66
C GLY A 127 -5.26 -6.44 31.16
N PRO A 128 -5.90 -5.61 32.02
CA PRO A 128 -6.42 -4.30 31.65
C PRO A 128 -5.36 -3.23 31.34
N GLN A 129 -4.11 -3.46 31.74
CA GLN A 129 -2.96 -2.59 31.44
C GLN A 129 -1.92 -3.27 30.54
N GLY A 130 -2.19 -4.49 30.08
CA GLY A 130 -1.15 -5.36 29.52
C GLY A 130 -0.06 -5.68 30.55
N LYS A 131 0.81 -6.64 30.25
CA LYS A 131 2.09 -6.75 30.98
C LYS A 131 2.92 -5.48 30.73
N GLU A 132 3.79 -5.08 31.68
CA GLU A 132 4.75 -3.98 31.46
C GLU A 132 5.42 -4.12 30.08
N GLY A 133 5.32 -3.07 29.26
CA GLY A 133 5.88 -3.05 27.90
C GLY A 133 4.93 -3.47 26.75
N GLN A 134 3.65 -3.76 27.01
CA GLN A 134 2.68 -3.95 25.94
C GLN A 134 2.21 -2.63 25.33
N SER A 135 2.16 -2.61 23.99
CA SER A 135 1.61 -1.48 23.25
C SER A 135 0.08 -1.55 23.23
N ARG A 136 -0.59 -0.41 23.15
CA ARG A 136 -2.04 -0.41 22.86
C ARG A 136 -2.34 -0.79 21.41
N TYR A 137 -1.36 -0.77 20.52
CA TYR A 137 -1.55 -1.07 19.11
C TYR A 137 -1.42 -2.58 18.84
N TRP A 138 -2.29 -3.07 17.98
CA TRP A 138 -2.31 -4.45 17.50
C TRP A 138 -2.32 -4.43 15.97
N ALA A 139 -1.55 -5.35 15.38
CA ALA A 139 -1.39 -5.46 13.93
C ALA A 139 -1.54 -6.91 13.49
N THR A 140 -1.97 -7.12 12.25
CA THR A 140 -1.76 -8.42 11.59
C THR A 140 -0.31 -8.55 11.15
N ILE A 141 0.10 -9.76 10.76
CA ILE A 141 1.45 -10.01 10.24
C ILE A 141 1.70 -9.16 8.98
N GLU A 142 0.71 -9.11 8.09
CA GLU A 142 0.76 -8.39 6.82
C GLU A 142 0.84 -6.87 7.04
N GLU A 143 0.09 -6.32 7.99
CA GLU A 143 0.16 -4.89 8.30
C GLU A 143 1.56 -4.52 8.80
N ALA A 144 2.08 -5.28 9.77
CA ALA A 144 3.39 -5.03 10.35
C ALA A 144 4.51 -5.13 9.28
N GLU A 145 4.46 -6.15 8.44
CA GLU A 145 5.47 -6.37 7.39
C GLU A 145 5.34 -5.39 6.22
N HIS A 146 4.13 -5.20 5.68
CA HIS A 146 3.95 -4.52 4.39
C HIS A 146 3.59 -3.04 4.50
N ILE A 147 2.99 -2.60 5.62
CA ILE A 147 2.67 -1.18 5.84
C ILE A 147 3.79 -0.51 6.64
N PHE A 148 4.25 -1.15 7.72
CA PHE A 148 5.25 -0.56 8.61
C PHE A 148 6.69 -0.98 8.26
N GLY A 149 6.88 -2.07 7.50
CA GLY A 149 8.21 -2.60 7.22
C GLY A 149 8.89 -3.21 8.45
N VAL A 150 8.12 -3.60 9.46
CA VAL A 150 8.58 -4.10 10.74
C VAL A 150 7.89 -5.44 11.05
N PRO A 151 8.45 -6.57 10.59
CA PRO A 151 7.83 -7.87 10.84
C PRO A 151 7.86 -8.25 12.33
N PHE A 152 6.98 -9.17 12.71
CA PHE A 152 7.01 -9.85 13.99
C PHE A 152 8.24 -10.76 14.14
N GLU A 153 8.71 -10.93 15.37
CA GLU A 153 9.64 -12.01 15.68
C GLU A 153 8.94 -13.37 15.53
N PRO A 154 9.50 -14.35 14.79
CA PRO A 154 8.83 -15.63 14.54
C PRO A 154 8.43 -16.38 15.82
N SER A 155 9.23 -16.27 16.87
CA SER A 155 8.96 -16.85 18.19
C SER A 155 7.76 -16.21 18.91
N PHE A 156 7.37 -14.99 18.51
CA PHE A 156 6.21 -14.30 19.06
C PHE A 156 4.90 -14.75 18.38
N LEU A 157 4.96 -15.29 17.16
CA LEU A 157 3.82 -15.70 16.35
C LEU A 157 3.23 -17.04 16.79
N THR A 158 2.68 -17.07 18.00
CA THR A 158 2.03 -18.25 18.58
C THR A 158 0.55 -18.00 18.81
N LYS A 159 -0.26 -19.08 18.86
CA LYS A 159 -1.69 -18.98 19.22
C LYS A 159 -1.91 -18.30 20.59
N ALA A 160 -0.95 -18.44 21.52
CA ALA A 160 -1.02 -17.81 22.83
C ALA A 160 -0.86 -16.29 22.81
N ASN A 161 -0.25 -15.73 21.76
CA ASN A 161 -0.04 -14.28 21.60
C ASN A 161 -0.99 -13.64 20.57
N GLY A 162 -1.65 -14.44 19.73
CA GLY A 162 -2.61 -13.97 18.74
C GLY A 162 -4.04 -13.91 19.27
N VAL A 163 -4.77 -12.86 18.93
CA VAL A 163 -6.21 -12.68 19.18
C VAL A 163 -6.93 -12.63 17.83
N THR A 164 -7.96 -13.43 17.68
CA THR A 164 -8.68 -13.54 16.40
C THR A 164 -9.83 -12.54 16.38
N LEU A 165 -9.84 -11.66 15.39
CA LEU A 165 -11.00 -10.85 15.05
C LEU A 165 -11.94 -11.69 14.19
N TYR A 166 -13.17 -11.89 14.63
CA TYR A 166 -14.19 -12.65 13.92
C TYR A 166 -15.15 -11.73 13.15
N ARG A 167 -15.61 -12.17 11.98
CA ARG A 167 -16.63 -11.45 11.20
C ARG A 167 -18.04 -11.75 11.71
N ASP A 168 -18.25 -12.98 12.13
CA ASP A 168 -19.44 -13.58 12.75
C ASP A 168 -18.94 -14.69 13.71
N GLU A 169 -19.83 -15.34 14.48
CA GLU A 169 -19.45 -16.34 15.50
C GLU A 169 -18.62 -17.53 14.95
N VAL A 170 -18.56 -17.71 13.62
CA VAL A 170 -18.01 -18.92 12.99
C VAL A 170 -16.84 -18.62 12.05
N SER A 171 -16.71 -17.40 11.52
CA SER A 171 -15.75 -17.06 10.47
C SER A 171 -14.65 -16.10 10.99
N PRO A 172 -13.41 -16.59 11.19
CA PRO A 172 -12.29 -15.72 11.55
C PRO A 172 -11.99 -14.76 10.40
N ARG A 173 -11.88 -13.46 10.71
CA ARG A 173 -11.55 -12.40 9.74
C ARG A 173 -10.05 -12.19 9.65
N ALA A 174 -9.38 -12.06 10.78
CA ALA A 174 -7.93 -11.82 10.86
C ALA A 174 -7.39 -12.17 12.26
N VAL A 175 -6.11 -12.50 12.36
CA VAL A 175 -5.43 -12.69 13.65
C VAL A 175 -4.52 -11.49 13.89
N TYR A 176 -4.70 -10.86 15.05
CA TYR A 176 -3.94 -9.71 15.49
C TYR A 176 -2.97 -10.09 16.61
N TYR A 177 -1.81 -9.46 16.59
CA TYR A 177 -0.76 -9.61 17.60
C TYR A 177 -0.39 -8.24 18.16
N ASN A 178 -0.01 -8.18 19.42
CA ASN A 178 0.46 -6.94 20.02
C ASN A 178 1.77 -6.52 19.37
N VAL A 179 1.87 -5.27 18.90
CA VAL A 179 3.03 -4.80 18.14
C VAL A 179 4.35 -4.80 18.95
N CYS A 180 4.29 -4.99 20.28
CA CYS A 180 5.49 -5.22 21.09
C CYS A 180 6.30 -6.45 20.66
N GLY A 181 5.67 -7.42 19.97
CA GLY A 181 6.34 -8.58 19.39
C GLY A 181 7.06 -8.32 18.06
N THR A 182 7.06 -7.08 17.57
CA THR A 182 7.75 -6.71 16.33
C THR A 182 9.21 -6.37 16.57
N LYS A 183 10.02 -6.38 15.50
CA LYS A 183 11.44 -6.02 15.57
C LYS A 183 11.70 -4.57 16.01
N ARG A 184 10.72 -3.69 15.82
CA ARG A 184 10.79 -2.25 16.11
C ARG A 184 9.44 -1.73 16.64
N PRO A 185 9.06 -2.07 17.88
CA PRO A 185 7.76 -1.68 18.44
C PRO A 185 7.54 -0.16 18.49
N GLU A 186 8.61 0.63 18.58
CA GLU A 186 8.57 2.09 18.64
C GLU A 186 8.00 2.74 17.38
N MET A 187 8.01 2.02 16.26
CA MET A 187 7.43 2.47 14.99
C MET A 187 5.90 2.51 15.04
N PHE A 188 5.26 1.86 16.01
CA PHE A 188 3.81 1.81 16.16
C PHE A 188 3.36 2.77 17.28
N ASN A 189 3.08 4.00 16.90
CA ASN A 189 2.71 5.08 17.82
C ASN A 189 1.59 5.94 17.23
N THR A 190 1.09 6.92 17.97
CA THR A 190 -0.03 7.78 17.54
C THR A 190 0.19 8.48 16.21
N MET A 191 1.45 8.76 15.82
CA MET A 191 1.77 9.42 14.56
C MET A 191 1.63 8.47 13.36
N THR A 192 2.06 7.23 13.49
CA THR A 192 2.10 6.24 12.39
C THR A 192 0.86 5.35 12.37
N CYS A 193 0.33 5.00 13.55
CA CYS A 193 -0.92 4.26 13.74
C CYS A 193 -2.13 5.19 13.72
N CYS A 194 -2.32 5.87 12.59
CA CYS A 194 -3.43 6.79 12.37
C CYS A 194 -4.17 6.44 11.07
N ARG A 195 -5.42 6.91 10.97
CA ARG A 195 -6.21 6.77 9.75
C ARG A 195 -5.62 7.67 8.67
N TYR A 196 -5.03 7.07 7.66
CA TYR A 196 -4.45 7.79 6.54
C TYR A 196 -5.44 7.80 5.36
N ALA A 197 -5.95 8.99 5.04
CA ALA A 197 -6.90 9.20 3.94
C ALA A 197 -6.22 10.01 2.83
N PRO A 198 -5.39 9.39 1.98
CA PRO A 198 -4.68 10.08 0.93
C PRO A 198 -5.66 10.57 -0.14
N ILE A 199 -5.38 11.77 -0.65
CA ILE A 199 -6.17 12.45 -1.67
C ILE A 199 -5.29 12.79 -2.88
N ASN A 200 -5.89 12.80 -4.07
CA ASN A 200 -5.22 13.27 -5.27
C ASN A 200 -5.09 14.80 -5.28
N PHE A 201 -4.52 15.35 -6.35
CA PHE A 201 -4.37 16.80 -6.54
C PHE A 201 -5.71 17.56 -6.47
N TYR A 202 -6.82 16.90 -6.77
CA TYR A 202 -8.17 17.45 -6.79
C TYR A 202 -8.95 17.24 -5.49
N GLY A 203 -8.32 16.68 -4.45
CA GLY A 203 -8.97 16.39 -3.18
C GLY A 203 -9.82 15.10 -3.17
N GLN A 204 -9.83 14.33 -4.25
CA GLN A 204 -10.55 13.05 -4.31
C GLN A 204 -9.76 11.98 -3.57
N LYS A 205 -10.46 11.17 -2.77
CA LYS A 205 -9.85 10.08 -2.01
C LYS A 205 -9.44 8.95 -2.94
N TYR A 206 -8.23 8.43 -2.75
CA TYR A 206 -7.82 7.20 -3.40
C TYR A 206 -8.62 5.99 -2.89
N SER A 207 -8.78 4.98 -3.75
CA SER A 207 -9.39 3.71 -3.36
C SER A 207 -8.64 3.06 -2.17
N PRO A 208 -9.30 2.24 -1.34
CA PRO A 208 -8.67 1.63 -0.16
C PRO A 208 -7.37 0.86 -0.48
N THR A 209 -7.34 0.13 -1.60
CA THR A 209 -6.16 -0.63 -2.03
C THR A 209 -4.97 0.29 -2.32
N VAL A 210 -5.22 1.42 -3.00
CA VAL A 210 -4.19 2.42 -3.28
C VAL A 210 -3.79 3.12 -1.98
N ALA A 211 -4.77 3.50 -1.15
CA ALA A 211 -4.54 4.21 0.11
C ALA A 211 -3.61 3.45 1.07
N THR A 212 -3.74 2.12 1.20
CA THR A 212 -2.83 1.31 2.02
C THR A 212 -1.38 1.41 1.53
N GLN A 213 -1.19 1.35 0.21
CA GLN A 213 0.15 1.43 -0.39
C GLN A 213 0.75 2.83 -0.25
N LEU A 214 -0.09 3.86 -0.34
CA LEU A 214 0.31 5.25 -0.08
C LEU A 214 0.65 5.47 1.40
N LYS A 215 -0.10 4.87 2.35
CA LYS A 215 0.22 4.89 3.79
C LYS A 215 1.60 4.30 4.06
N ALA A 216 1.88 3.11 3.53
CA ALA A 216 3.17 2.45 3.69
C ALA A 216 4.33 3.34 3.21
N ASN A 217 4.17 3.97 2.04
CA ASN A 217 5.19 4.86 1.48
C ASN A 217 5.32 6.17 2.28
N ALA A 218 4.21 6.70 2.83
CA ALA A 218 4.25 7.88 3.69
C ALA A 218 4.99 7.62 5.02
N ILE A 219 4.81 6.45 5.62
CA ILE A 219 5.55 6.03 6.82
C ILE A 219 7.04 5.92 6.50
N LEU A 220 7.39 5.20 5.43
CA LEU A 220 8.78 4.97 5.01
C LEU A 220 9.57 6.29 4.83
N HIS A 221 8.91 7.31 4.29
CA HIS A 221 9.52 8.60 3.99
C HIS A 221 9.22 9.68 5.04
N GLY A 222 8.60 9.33 6.18
CA GLY A 222 8.35 10.25 7.28
C GLY A 222 7.40 11.40 6.94
N CYS A 223 6.43 11.20 6.05
CA CYS A 223 5.49 12.22 5.58
C CYS A 223 4.01 11.85 5.79
N ILE A 224 3.73 11.03 6.81
CA ILE A 224 2.37 10.57 7.14
C ILE A 224 1.38 11.71 7.43
N ASN A 225 1.88 12.88 7.82
CA ASN A 225 1.10 14.10 8.04
C ASN A 225 0.66 14.81 6.75
N SER A 226 1.20 14.44 5.59
CA SER A 226 0.77 14.98 4.30
C SER A 226 -0.09 13.95 3.58
N THR A 227 -1.33 14.32 3.26
CA THR A 227 -2.30 13.41 2.61
C THR A 227 -2.36 13.58 1.09
N MET A 228 -1.78 14.65 0.53
CA MET A 228 -1.87 14.92 -0.90
C MET A 228 -0.81 14.15 -1.68
N TRP A 229 -1.27 13.37 -2.66
CA TRP A 229 -0.43 12.67 -3.63
C TRP A 229 -0.74 13.15 -5.03
N ILE A 230 0.32 13.34 -5.81
CA ILE A 230 0.20 13.83 -7.18
C ILE A 230 0.95 12.90 -8.13
N THR A 231 0.57 12.92 -9.41
CA THR A 231 1.37 12.26 -10.43
C THR A 231 2.72 12.97 -10.59
N THR A 232 3.79 12.24 -10.93
CA THR A 232 5.08 12.90 -11.22
C THR A 232 4.99 13.81 -12.45
N GLN A 233 4.10 13.50 -13.39
CA GLN A 233 3.83 14.39 -14.53
C GLN A 233 3.24 15.73 -14.07
N ARG A 234 2.36 15.72 -13.05
CA ARG A 234 1.87 16.96 -12.39
C ARG A 234 3.02 17.76 -11.83
N ALA A 235 3.88 17.13 -11.04
CA ALA A 235 5.03 17.79 -10.43
C ALA A 235 5.91 18.49 -11.49
N ILE A 236 6.22 17.78 -12.59
CA ILE A 236 6.99 18.33 -13.72
C ILE A 236 6.29 19.52 -14.37
N ARG A 237 4.99 19.41 -14.69
CA ARG A 237 4.21 20.52 -15.29
C ARG A 237 4.13 21.73 -14.36
N SER A 238 4.14 21.50 -13.05
CA SER A 238 4.17 22.55 -12.03
C SER A 238 5.58 23.14 -11.82
N GLY A 239 6.61 22.66 -12.52
CA GLY A 239 7.99 23.09 -12.34
C GLY A 239 8.59 22.67 -11.00
N VAL A 240 8.07 21.58 -10.41
CA VAL A 240 8.46 21.10 -9.09
C VAL A 240 9.24 19.79 -9.22
N GLY A 241 10.51 19.83 -8.78
CA GLY A 241 11.37 18.66 -8.70
C GLY A 241 11.04 17.75 -7.51
N ILE A 242 11.42 16.49 -7.64
CA ILE A 242 11.35 15.47 -6.58
C ILE A 242 12.63 15.56 -5.73
N ARG A 243 12.52 15.40 -4.40
CA ARG A 243 13.69 15.40 -3.51
C ARG A 243 14.63 14.24 -3.84
N GLN A 244 15.93 14.47 -3.66
CA GLN A 244 16.95 13.44 -3.88
C GLN A 244 16.68 12.22 -2.97
N GLY A 245 16.84 11.02 -3.51
CA GLY A 245 16.63 9.76 -2.79
C GLY A 245 15.17 9.30 -2.70
N VAL A 246 14.20 10.10 -3.12
CA VAL A 246 12.79 9.69 -3.16
C VAL A 246 12.50 8.91 -4.43
N LYS A 247 11.80 7.77 -4.28
CA LYS A 247 11.31 6.96 -5.40
C LYS A 247 9.78 7.06 -5.47
N PRO A 248 9.20 7.56 -6.58
CA PRO A 248 7.75 7.56 -6.79
C PRO A 248 7.19 6.14 -6.72
N ILE A 249 6.01 6.00 -6.12
CA ILE A 249 5.30 4.73 -6.12
C ILE A 249 4.64 4.51 -7.49
N THR A 250 4.74 3.28 -8.00
CA THR A 250 4.21 2.92 -9.31
C THR A 250 2.95 2.09 -9.15
N PHE A 251 1.87 2.53 -9.78
CA PHE A 251 0.62 1.79 -9.93
C PHE A 251 0.40 1.48 -11.41
N CYS A 252 -0.15 0.30 -11.69
CA CYS A 252 -0.55 -0.06 -13.04
C CYS A 252 -2.04 -0.39 -13.02
N PHE A 253 -2.83 0.50 -13.60
CA PHE A 253 -4.29 0.42 -13.63
C PHE A 253 -4.82 1.06 -14.92
N GLY A 254 -4.90 0.32 -16.02
CA GLY A 254 -5.22 0.92 -17.32
C GLY A 254 -4.05 1.69 -17.96
N ASP A 255 -3.23 2.32 -17.13
CA ASP A 255 -1.96 2.93 -17.51
C ASP A 255 -0.95 2.87 -16.35
N ILE A 256 0.27 3.35 -16.58
CA ILE A 256 1.32 3.44 -15.57
C ILE A 256 1.22 4.80 -14.88
N PHE A 257 0.83 4.78 -13.61
CA PHE A 257 0.80 5.95 -12.76
C PHE A 257 1.99 5.97 -11.82
N HIS A 258 2.67 7.11 -11.77
CA HIS A 258 3.70 7.36 -10.78
C HIS A 258 3.22 8.42 -9.82
N LEU A 259 2.93 8.03 -8.58
CA LEU A 259 2.49 8.94 -7.55
C LEU A 259 3.64 9.31 -6.63
N ILE A 260 3.61 10.55 -6.15
CA ILE A 260 4.52 11.04 -5.13
C ILE A 260 3.74 11.92 -4.15
N ASN A 261 4.06 11.80 -2.87
CA ASN A 261 3.48 12.67 -1.86
C ASN A 261 4.04 14.09 -2.03
N VAL A 262 3.20 15.11 -1.91
CA VAL A 262 3.63 16.51 -2.09
C VAL A 262 4.78 16.89 -1.15
N ALA A 263 4.80 16.37 0.09
CA ALA A 263 5.87 16.62 1.06
C ALA A 263 7.24 16.06 0.62
N MET A 264 7.28 15.15 -0.35
CA MET A 264 8.52 14.58 -0.89
C MET A 264 9.09 15.39 -2.08
N THR A 265 8.54 16.56 -2.35
CA THR A 265 8.99 17.45 -3.44
C THR A 265 9.85 18.60 -2.91
N ASN A 266 10.60 19.26 -3.79
CA ASN A 266 11.47 20.39 -3.41
C ASN A 266 10.67 21.64 -3.02
N HIS A 267 9.44 21.79 -3.52
CA HIS A 267 8.60 22.97 -3.30
C HIS A 267 7.15 22.57 -3.03
N PRO A 268 6.84 21.95 -1.87
CA PRO A 268 5.50 21.46 -1.55
C PRO A 268 4.44 22.58 -1.55
N ALA A 269 4.78 23.76 -1.03
CA ALA A 269 3.87 24.91 -0.94
C ALA A 269 3.29 25.31 -2.30
N ARG A 270 4.12 25.33 -3.35
CA ARG A 270 3.69 25.68 -4.71
C ARG A 270 2.61 24.74 -5.25
N LEU A 271 2.70 23.45 -4.94
CA LEU A 271 1.70 22.46 -5.37
C LEU A 271 0.39 22.62 -4.58
N LEU A 272 0.49 22.91 -3.28
CA LEU A 272 -0.67 23.16 -2.43
C LEU A 272 -1.43 24.43 -2.87
N GLU A 273 -0.71 25.53 -3.13
CA GLU A 273 -1.30 26.77 -3.66
C GLU A 273 -2.00 26.54 -5.02
N GLN A 274 -1.39 25.75 -5.89
CA GLN A 274 -2.00 25.40 -7.18
C GLN A 274 -3.25 24.51 -7.04
N ALA A 275 -3.27 23.61 -6.06
CA ALA A 275 -4.44 22.78 -5.77
C ALA A 275 -5.61 23.63 -5.24
N LEU A 276 -5.32 24.67 -4.44
CA LEU A 276 -6.33 25.56 -3.86
C LEU A 276 -6.94 26.56 -4.86
N THR A 277 -6.20 26.92 -5.91
CA THR A 277 -6.59 27.99 -6.86
C THR A 277 -7.29 27.48 -8.11
N ARG A 278 -7.39 26.17 -8.32
CA ARG A 278 -7.93 25.59 -9.56
C ARG A 278 -9.38 25.15 -9.45
N THR A 279 -10.15 25.49 -10.49
CA THR A 279 -11.38 24.79 -10.88
C THR A 279 -11.02 23.45 -11.55
N PRO A 280 -11.76 22.36 -11.27
CA PRO A 280 -11.45 21.05 -11.82
C PRO A 280 -11.60 21.05 -13.35
N HIS A 281 -10.48 21.02 -14.06
CA HIS A 281 -10.48 20.73 -15.49
C HIS A 281 -10.40 19.20 -15.71
N VAL A 282 -11.33 18.70 -16.52
CA VAL A 282 -11.80 17.30 -16.63
C VAL A 282 -10.81 16.28 -17.20
N THR A 283 -9.51 16.55 -17.32
CA THR A 283 -8.62 15.66 -18.12
C THR A 283 -7.29 15.33 -17.48
N GLU A 284 -7.31 14.79 -16.25
CA GLU A 284 -6.12 14.16 -15.67
C GLU A 284 -6.36 12.76 -15.15
N ASN A 285 -5.36 11.91 -15.45
CA ASN A 285 -5.50 10.47 -15.62
C ASN A 285 -5.53 9.66 -14.31
N ASP A 286 -5.39 10.25 -13.13
CA ASP A 286 -5.36 9.47 -11.87
C ASP A 286 -6.73 9.20 -11.26
N THR A 287 -7.81 9.70 -11.87
CA THR A 287 -9.20 9.42 -11.45
C THR A 287 -9.50 7.93 -11.39
N PHE A 288 -8.89 7.11 -12.24
CA PHE A 288 -9.03 5.65 -12.20
C PHE A 288 -8.50 4.99 -10.90
N LEU A 289 -7.68 5.70 -10.13
CA LEU A 289 -7.15 5.24 -8.84
C LEU A 289 -8.03 5.70 -7.65
N THR A 290 -9.00 6.59 -7.91
CA THR A 290 -9.88 7.19 -6.91
C THR A 290 -11.17 6.40 -6.74
N ILE A 291 -11.90 6.65 -5.65
CA ILE A 291 -13.22 6.06 -5.44
C ILE A 291 -14.17 6.70 -6.47
N SER A 292 -14.75 5.89 -7.35
CA SER A 292 -15.88 6.31 -8.18
C SER A 292 -17.11 6.43 -7.27
N GLU A 293 -17.75 7.59 -7.26
CA GLU A 293 -19.11 7.74 -6.70
C GLU A 293 -20.13 6.98 -7.55
#